data_AF-A0A1V9Y5J1-F1
#
_entry.id   AF-A0A1V9Y5J1-F1
#
_cell.length_a   1.000
_cell.length_b   1.000
_cell.length_c   1.000
_cell.angle_alpha   90.00
_cell.angle_beta   90.00
_cell.angle_gamma   90.00
#
_symmetry.space_group_name_H-M   'P 1'
#
loop_
_entity.id
_entity.type
_entity.pdbx_description
1 polymer ?
#
loop_
_entity_poly.entity_id
_entity_poly.type
_entity_poly.pdbx_seq_one_letter_code
_entity_poly.pdbx_strand_id
1 'polypeptide(L)'
;MLTPREKMLSVKAHAYFTKEKAEGRAGSHRPVRQRIAERLDFGGTTISLVMADWNRHHDPAFPARDAQGAPIAKPKRGHPRHALDTPFVAGDIRELVRKHHFEGKPVTAAIVRQHLIE
;
A
#
# COMPACT_ATOMS: atom_id res chain seq x y z
N MET A 1 -8.07 5.62 1.88
CA MET A 1 -8.52 4.28 1.41
C MET A 1 -9.89 4.47 0.79
N LEU A 2 -10.06 4.16 -0.49
CA LEU A 2 -11.33 4.38 -1.20
C LEU A 2 -12.41 3.38 -0.75
N THR A 3 -13.65 3.85 -0.68
CA THR A 3 -14.86 3.04 -0.49
C THR A 3 -15.15 2.19 -1.74
N PRO A 4 -15.88 1.07 -1.63
CA PRO A 4 -16.28 0.27 -2.79
C PRO A 4 -16.99 1.08 -3.87
N ARG A 5 -17.81 2.07 -3.47
CA ARG A 5 -18.52 2.97 -4.39
C ARG A 5 -17.56 3.85 -5.20
N GLU A 6 -16.54 4.42 -4.56
CA GLU A 6 -15.50 5.23 -5.24
C GLU A 6 -14.62 4.38 -6.15
N LYS A 7 -14.31 3.14 -5.75
CA LYS A 7 -13.60 2.18 -6.60
C LYS A 7 -14.44 1.84 -7.84
N MET A 8 -15.75 1.58 -7.67
CA MET A 8 -16.66 1.37 -8.80
C MET A 8 -16.78 2.61 -9.70
N LEU A 9 -16.75 3.81 -9.13
CA LEU A 9 -16.72 5.04 -9.93
C LEU A 9 -15.46 5.11 -10.81
N SER A 10 -14.31 4.69 -10.27
CA SER A 10 -13.05 4.59 -11.02
C SER A 10 -13.14 3.60 -12.18
N VAL A 11 -13.77 2.43 -11.97
CA VAL A 11 -14.00 1.43 -13.02
C VAL A 11 -14.91 1.97 -14.12
N LYS A 12 -16.02 2.63 -13.76
CA LYS A 12 -16.93 3.24 -14.74
C LYS A 12 -16.24 4.35 -15.54
N ALA A 13 -15.46 5.19 -14.86
CA ALA A 13 -14.65 6.23 -15.51
C ALA A 13 -13.63 5.62 -16.47
N HIS A 14 -13.01 4.50 -16.09
CA HIS A 14 -12.08 3.77 -16.96
C HIS A 14 -12.76 3.27 -18.23
N ALA A 15 -13.95 2.67 -18.11
CA ALA A 15 -14.72 2.22 -19.27
C ALA A 15 -15.07 3.40 -20.21
N TYR A 16 -15.52 4.51 -19.63
CA TYR A 16 -15.84 5.74 -20.37
C TYR A 16 -14.62 6.28 -21.16
N PHE A 17 -13.49 6.50 -20.48
CA PHE A 17 -12.30 7.07 -21.13
C PHE A 17 -11.63 6.10 -22.11
N THR A 18 -11.78 4.80 -21.92
CA THR A 18 -11.33 3.79 -22.90
C THR A 18 -12.16 3.88 -24.18
N LYS A 19 -13.49 4.05 -24.05
CA LYS A 19 -14.38 4.28 -25.20
C LYS A 19 -14.04 5.59 -25.91
N GLU A 20 -13.87 6.68 -25.18
CA GLU A 20 -13.45 7.96 -25.78
C GLU A 20 -12.10 7.87 -26.51
N LYS A 21 -11.18 7.04 -26.01
CA LYS A 21 -9.89 6.80 -26.66
C LYS A 21 -10.06 6.05 -27.97
N ALA A 22 -10.92 5.03 -27.99
CA ALA A 22 -11.23 4.28 -29.21
C ALA A 22 -11.94 5.16 -30.27
N GLU A 23 -12.76 6.12 -29.83
CA GLU A 23 -13.45 7.09 -30.70
C GLU A 23 -12.53 8.22 -31.22
N GLY A 24 -11.25 8.26 -30.83
CA GLY A 24 -10.29 9.27 -31.31
C GLY A 24 -10.59 10.70 -30.86
N ARG A 25 -11.33 10.89 -29.76
CA ARG A 25 -11.70 12.24 -29.27
C ARG A 25 -10.47 13.07 -28.88
N ALA A 26 -10.61 14.40 -28.91
CA ALA A 26 -9.56 15.33 -28.48
C ALA A 26 -9.10 15.01 -27.04
N GLY A 27 -7.78 14.89 -26.85
CA GLY A 27 -7.19 14.50 -25.55
C GLY A 27 -7.09 12.99 -25.28
N SER A 28 -7.49 12.14 -26.22
CA SER A 28 -7.40 10.67 -26.15
C SER A 28 -5.96 10.11 -26.10
N HIS A 29 -4.96 10.89 -26.50
CA HIS A 29 -3.54 10.51 -26.43
C HIS A 29 -3.04 10.35 -24.99
N ARG A 30 -3.67 11.03 -24.02
CA ARG A 30 -3.26 10.96 -22.62
C ARG A 30 -3.60 9.59 -22.02
N PRO A 31 -2.78 9.05 -21.10
CA PRO A 31 -3.08 7.80 -20.41
C PRO A 31 -4.43 7.86 -19.69
N VAL A 32 -5.31 6.88 -19.94
CA VAL A 32 -6.67 6.80 -19.34
C VAL A 32 -6.62 6.91 -17.82
N ARG A 33 -5.70 6.20 -17.17
CA ARG A 33 -5.55 6.21 -15.70
C ARG A 33 -5.22 7.60 -15.15
N GLN A 34 -4.41 8.38 -15.86
CA GLN A 34 -4.07 9.75 -15.46
C GLN A 34 -5.28 10.68 -15.57
N ARG A 35 -6.08 10.53 -16.64
CA ARG A 35 -7.32 11.30 -16.80
C ARG A 35 -8.33 11.01 -15.69
N ILE A 36 -8.44 9.74 -15.26
CA ILE A 36 -9.30 9.35 -14.13
C ILE A 36 -8.80 9.98 -12.84
N ALA A 37 -7.50 9.88 -12.56
CA ALA A 37 -6.87 10.45 -11.38
C ALA A 37 -7.16 11.95 -11.24
N GLU A 38 -7.00 12.70 -12.33
CA GLU A 38 -7.29 14.15 -12.37
C GLU A 38 -8.78 14.47 -12.21
N ARG A 39 -9.67 13.65 -12.79
CA ARG A 39 -11.12 13.92 -12.77
C ARG A 39 -11.82 13.52 -11.49
N LEU A 40 -11.30 12.52 -10.79
CA LEU A 40 -11.84 12.04 -9.52
C LEU A 40 -11.04 12.52 -8.31
N ASP A 41 -9.99 13.32 -8.53
CA ASP A 41 -9.06 13.80 -7.51
C ASP A 41 -8.47 12.65 -6.65
N PHE A 42 -8.09 11.57 -7.33
CA PHE A 42 -7.49 10.38 -6.71
C PHE A 42 -6.04 10.23 -7.15
N GLY A 43 -5.19 9.72 -6.25
CA GLY A 43 -3.80 9.40 -6.60
C GLY A 43 -3.71 8.35 -7.71
N GLY A 44 -2.80 8.54 -8.69
CA GLY A 44 -2.62 7.61 -9.81
C GLY A 44 -2.25 6.18 -9.39
N THR A 45 -1.49 6.03 -8.30
CA THR A 45 -1.20 4.73 -7.68
C THR A 45 -2.48 4.04 -7.21
N THR A 46 -3.38 4.80 -6.59
CA THR A 46 -4.68 4.29 -6.12
C THR A 46 -5.53 3.78 -7.28
N ILE A 47 -5.63 4.54 -8.37
CA ILE A 47 -6.35 4.10 -9.58
C ILE A 47 -5.73 2.83 -10.15
N SER A 48 -4.40 2.74 -10.19
CA SER A 48 -3.71 1.55 -10.70
C SER A 48 -3.99 0.31 -9.86
N LEU A 49 -4.02 0.44 -8.52
CA LEU A 49 -4.39 -0.64 -7.62
C LEU A 49 -5.85 -1.08 -7.78
N VAL A 50 -6.78 -0.12 -7.91
CA VAL A 50 -8.20 -0.42 -8.14
C VAL A 50 -8.40 -1.17 -9.46
N MET A 51 -7.75 -0.71 -10.54
CA MET A 51 -7.85 -1.38 -11.83
C MET A 51 -7.18 -2.76 -11.83
N ALA A 52 -6.08 -2.94 -11.09
CA ALA A 52 -5.44 -4.23 -10.95
C ALA A 52 -6.34 -5.24 -10.21
N ASP A 53 -6.97 -4.82 -9.11
CA ASP A 53 -7.93 -5.64 -8.36
C ASP A 53 -9.15 -5.98 -9.22
N TRP A 54 -9.71 -4.98 -9.92
CA TRP A 54 -10.85 -5.17 -10.82
C TRP A 54 -10.53 -6.15 -11.95
N ASN A 55 -9.41 -5.98 -12.65
CA ASN A 55 -9.03 -6.86 -13.76
C ASN A 55 -8.80 -8.31 -13.31
N ARG A 56 -8.42 -8.54 -12.05
CA ARG A 56 -8.19 -9.88 -11.52
C ARG A 56 -9.47 -10.54 -11.02
N HIS A 57 -10.36 -9.79 -10.39
CA HIS A 57 -11.47 -10.37 -9.62
C HIS A 57 -12.86 -9.98 -10.10
N HIS A 58 -13.03 -8.84 -10.78
CA HIS A 58 -14.32 -8.31 -11.25
C HIS A 58 -15.41 -8.25 -10.16
N ASP A 59 -14.99 -8.04 -8.91
CA ASP A 59 -15.86 -8.05 -7.73
C ASP A 59 -16.21 -6.62 -7.29
N PRO A 60 -17.47 -6.18 -7.41
CA PRO A 60 -17.89 -4.81 -7.08
C PRO A 60 -17.86 -4.50 -5.58
N ALA A 61 -17.79 -5.52 -4.71
CA ALA A 61 -17.66 -5.31 -3.27
C ALA A 61 -16.24 -4.87 -2.88
N PHE A 62 -15.24 -5.06 -3.75
CA PHE A 62 -13.83 -4.80 -3.49
C PHE A 62 -13.38 -5.25 -2.10
N PRO A 63 -13.62 -6.53 -1.73
CA PRO A 63 -13.21 -7.03 -0.42
C PRO A 63 -11.70 -6.91 -0.28
N ALA A 64 -11.23 -6.79 0.96
CA ALA A 64 -9.82 -6.97 1.22
C ALA A 64 -9.42 -8.41 0.86
N ARG A 65 -8.21 -8.59 0.32
CA ARG A 65 -7.71 -9.91 -0.10
C ARG A 65 -6.37 -10.22 0.53
N ASP A 66 -6.10 -11.50 0.76
CA ASP A 66 -4.79 -12.00 1.18
C ASP A 66 -3.80 -12.05 0.00
N ALA A 67 -2.59 -12.56 0.25
CA ALA A 67 -1.54 -12.69 -0.77
C ALA A 67 -1.93 -13.69 -1.88
N GLN A 68 -2.86 -14.59 -1.60
CA GLN A 68 -3.38 -15.61 -2.51
C GLN A 68 -4.60 -15.11 -3.31
N GLY A 69 -5.12 -13.93 -2.97
CA GLY A 69 -6.27 -13.30 -3.64
C GLY A 69 -7.63 -13.70 -3.07
N ALA A 70 -7.67 -14.46 -1.96
CA ALA A 70 -8.91 -14.83 -1.31
C ALA A 70 -9.43 -13.68 -0.43
N PRO A 71 -10.77 -13.47 -0.35
CA PRO A 71 -11.35 -12.43 0.50
C PRO A 71 -11.02 -12.67 1.98
N ILE A 72 -10.58 -11.61 2.67
CA ILE A 72 -10.35 -11.62 4.12
C ILE A 72 -11.41 -10.80 4.86
N ALA A 73 -11.97 -11.37 5.92
CA ALA A 73 -13.03 -10.74 6.71
C ALA A 73 -12.57 -9.46 7.43
N LYS A 74 -11.27 -9.34 7.75
CA LYS A 74 -10.70 -8.17 8.43
C LYS A 74 -9.39 -7.75 7.75
N PRO A 75 -9.37 -6.68 6.95
CA PRO A 75 -8.11 -6.13 6.43
C PRO A 75 -7.19 -5.73 7.59
N LYS A 76 -6.00 -6.33 7.67
CA LYS A 76 -4.95 -5.80 8.54
C LYS A 76 -4.53 -4.43 8.00
N ARG A 77 -4.93 -3.36 8.69
CA ARG A 77 -4.41 -2.01 8.46
C ARG A 77 -3.10 -1.85 9.21
N GLY A 78 -2.05 -1.42 8.51
CA GLY A 78 -0.75 -1.10 9.08
C GLY A 78 0.38 -1.91 8.45
N HIS A 79 1.61 -1.40 8.58
CA HIS A 79 2.79 -2.18 8.23
C HIS A 79 2.81 -3.47 9.05
N PRO A 80 3.15 -4.62 8.46
CA PRO A 80 3.52 -5.78 9.26
C PRO A 80 4.67 -5.33 10.14
N ARG A 81 4.41 -5.20 11.45
CA ARG A 81 5.49 -5.19 12.42
C ARG A 81 6.16 -6.54 12.21
N HIS A 82 7.36 -6.55 11.63
CA HIS A 82 8.22 -7.72 11.71
C HIS A 82 8.29 -8.04 13.19
N ALA A 83 7.65 -9.12 13.61
CA ALA A 83 7.83 -9.65 14.93
C ALA A 83 9.32 -10.02 14.97
N LEU A 84 10.11 -9.21 15.69
CA LEU A 84 11.43 -9.64 16.14
C LEU A 84 11.17 -10.71 17.21
N ASP A 85 10.62 -11.85 16.81
CA ASP A 85 10.31 -13.02 17.65
C ASP A 85 11.57 -13.88 17.80
N THR A 86 12.67 -13.23 18.15
CA THR A 86 13.84 -13.91 18.70
C THR A 86 14.06 -13.33 20.10
N PRO A 87 13.79 -14.10 21.17
CA PRO A 87 13.99 -13.62 22.55
C PRO A 87 15.44 -13.19 22.80
N PHE A 88 16.38 -13.74 22.02
CA PHE A 88 17.79 -13.38 21.99
C PHE A 88 18.01 -11.91 21.57
N VAL A 89 17.50 -11.51 20.39
CA VAL A 89 17.64 -10.14 19.86
C VAL A 89 16.98 -9.10 20.77
N ALA A 90 15.85 -9.44 21.38
CA ALA A 90 15.17 -8.55 22.33
C ALA A 90 15.94 -8.37 23.66
N GLY A 91 16.71 -9.37 24.09
CA GLY A 91 17.58 -9.31 25.27
C GLY A 91 18.76 -8.38 25.05
N ASP A 92 19.47 -8.57 23.94
CA ASP A 92 20.70 -7.84 23.61
C ASP A 92 20.44 -6.35 23.39
N ILE A 93 19.34 -6.00 22.70
CA ILE A 93 18.95 -4.60 22.51
C ILE A 93 18.63 -3.94 23.86
N ARG A 94 17.99 -4.66 24.80
CA ARG A 94 17.68 -4.11 26.13
C ARG A 94 18.92 -3.90 26.98
N GLU A 95 19.96 -4.72 26.81
CA GLU A 95 21.24 -4.52 27.49
C GLU A 95 22.02 -3.36 26.88
N LEU A 96 22.09 -3.29 25.55
CA LEU A 96 22.70 -2.18 24.82
C LEU A 96 22.07 -0.83 25.22
N VAL A 97 20.74 -0.77 25.27
CA VAL A 97 20.02 0.46 25.66
C VAL A 97 20.35 0.85 27.10
N ARG A 98 20.40 -0.12 28.03
CA ARG A 98 20.75 0.14 29.44
C ARG A 98 22.17 0.66 29.59
N LYS A 99 23.15 0.06 28.90
CA LYS A 99 24.55 0.47 28.93
C LYS A 99 24.74 1.89 28.39
N HIS A 100 24.14 2.21 27.24
CA HIS A 100 24.23 3.55 26.66
C HIS A 100 23.53 4.62 27.51
N HIS A 101 22.37 4.31 28.11
CA HIS A 101 21.70 5.22 29.04
C HIS A 101 22.55 5.49 30.29
N PHE A 102 23.23 4.47 30.83
CA PHE A 102 24.15 4.64 31.97
C PHE A 102 25.34 5.55 31.62
N GLU A 103 25.85 5.45 30.39
CA GLU A 103 26.91 6.32 29.87
C GLU A 103 26.43 7.72 29.43
N GLY A 104 25.13 8.03 29.56
CA GLY A 104 24.54 9.29 29.12
C GLY A 104 24.52 9.49 27.60
N LYS A 105 24.68 8.41 26.81
CA LYS A 105 24.76 8.47 25.35
C LYS A 105 23.42 8.11 24.70
N PRO A 106 23.01 8.79 23.62
CA PRO A 106 21.79 8.45 22.91
C PRO A 106 21.93 7.13 22.14
N VAL A 107 20.90 6.29 22.21
CA VAL A 107 20.81 5.07 21.40
C VAL A 107 20.10 5.42 20.10
N THR A 108 20.84 5.36 18.98
CA THR A 108 20.27 5.61 17.65
C THR A 108 20.03 4.31 16.90
N ALA A 109 19.15 4.35 15.90
CA ALA A 109 18.86 3.19 15.05
C ALA A 109 20.10 2.66 14.30
N ALA A 110 21.13 3.49 14.08
CA ALA A 110 22.39 3.06 13.48
C ALA A 110 23.20 2.16 14.44
N ILE A 111 23.28 2.55 15.72
CA ILE A 111 23.98 1.78 16.77
C ILE A 111 23.33 0.41 16.96
N VAL A 112 21.99 0.38 17.03
CA VAL A 112 21.24 -0.88 17.15
C VAL A 112 21.46 -1.78 15.94
N ARG A 113 21.53 -1.24 14.71
CA ARG A 113 21.78 -2.05 13.51
C ARG A 113 23.21 -2.61 13.47
N GLN A 114 24.21 -1.82 13.85
CA GLN A 114 25.59 -2.28 13.90
C GLN A 114 25.75 -3.45 14.89
N HIS A 115 25.09 -3.35 16.05
CA HIS A 115 25.12 -4.38 17.08
C HIS A 115 24.38 -5.69 16.71
N LEU A 116 23.51 -5.67 15.71
CA LEU A 116 22.76 -6.85 15.26
C LEU A 116 23.38 -7.56 14.05
N ILE A 117 24.45 -7.00 13.46
CA ILE A 117 25.11 -7.53 12.25
C ILE A 117 26.46 -8.21 12.60
N GLU A 118 27.06 -7.87 13.75
CA GLU A 118 28.22 -8.56 14.34
C GLU A 118 27.81 -9.82 15.12
#